data_AF-A0A5T2X3R5-F1
#
_entry.id   AF-A0A5T2X3R5-F1
#
_cell.length_a   1.000
_cell.length_b   1.000
_cell.length_c   1.000
_cell.angle_alpha   90.00
_cell.angle_beta   90.00
_cell.angle_gamma   90.00
#
_symmetry.space_group_name_H-M   'P 1'
#
loop_
_entity.id
_entity.type
_entity.pdbx_description
1 polymer ?
#
loop_
_entity_poly.entity_id
_entity_poly.type
_entity_poly.pdbx_seq_one_letter_code
_entity_poly.pdbx_strand_id
1 'polypeptide(L)'
;MNLFTTRQLLGYTEQKVKFNPLFLTLFFRRTVTFKEQEVMLDKITGKTPIAAYVSPVVGGKVLRNRGGETRVLRPGYVKPKHEVNYSQVVERLPGEDPAQLNDPAYRRLRILTDNLKQEEQAIIQVEEMQAVSAVLNGKYIMEGEQFETVEVDFGRSAANNITQASGKKWSEQDRDTFDPSFDIDMYCDQASGLINIAVMDGKVWRLLNGFKLFREKLDTRRGSTSVLETAVKDLGAVVSFKGWYGDLAIVVAKTSYIDKDGTEKR
;
A
#
# COMPACT_ATOMS: atom_id res chain seq x y z
N MET A 1 3.19 -21.26 33.38
CA MET A 1 4.34 -20.37 33.08
C MET A 1 4.47 -20.33 31.57
N ASN A 2 4.37 -19.16 30.94
CA ASN A 2 4.53 -19.06 29.49
C ASN A 2 6.00 -19.29 29.13
N LEU A 3 6.28 -20.16 28.14
CA LEU A 3 7.63 -20.49 27.67
C LEU A 3 8.39 -19.26 27.15
N PHE A 4 7.66 -18.29 26.60
CA PHE A 4 8.19 -17.00 26.17
C PHE A 4 7.27 -15.87 26.65
N THR A 5 7.87 -14.73 26.97
CA THR A 5 7.14 -13.49 27.24
C THR A 5 6.90 -12.73 25.94
N THR A 6 5.84 -11.93 25.86
CA THR A 6 5.56 -11.08 24.68
C THR A 6 6.75 -10.17 24.35
N ARG A 7 7.46 -9.68 25.37
CA ARG A 7 8.68 -8.88 25.18
C ARG A 7 9.79 -9.63 24.46
N GLN A 8 9.97 -10.92 24.74
CA GLN A 8 10.94 -11.75 24.03
C GLN A 8 10.51 -11.97 22.57
N LEU A 9 9.22 -12.19 22.31
CA LEU A 9 8.70 -12.39 20.96
C LEU A 9 8.80 -11.12 20.10
N LEU A 10 8.56 -9.94 20.67
CA LEU A 10 8.68 -8.65 19.98
C LEU A 10 10.12 -8.41 19.48
N GLY A 11 11.14 -8.84 20.22
CA GLY A 11 12.53 -8.72 19.76
C GLY A 11 12.84 -9.55 18.50
N TYR A 12 12.06 -10.60 18.22
CA TYR A 12 12.21 -11.41 17.00
C TYR A 12 11.47 -10.83 15.80
N THR A 13 10.35 -10.14 16.03
CA THR A 13 9.55 -9.51 14.95
C THR A 13 10.19 -8.22 14.43
N GLU A 14 11.06 -7.56 15.21
CA GLU A 14 11.79 -6.36 14.77
C GLU A 14 12.79 -6.61 13.62
N GLN A 15 13.20 -7.86 13.39
CA GLN A 15 13.92 -8.23 12.18
C GLN A 15 12.97 -8.26 10.98
N LYS A 16 12.82 -7.08 10.36
CA LYS A 16 11.92 -6.81 9.23
C LYS A 16 11.85 -7.96 8.23
N VAL A 17 10.65 -8.49 8.07
CA VAL A 17 10.28 -9.35 6.94
C VAL A 17 10.58 -8.56 5.65
N LYS A 18 11.17 -9.21 4.64
CA LYS A 18 11.54 -8.59 3.35
C LYS A 18 10.32 -8.22 2.48
N PHE A 19 9.10 -8.36 2.98
CA PHE A 19 7.90 -7.96 2.27
C PHE A 19 7.69 -6.46 2.48
N ASN A 20 7.85 -5.69 1.40
CA ASN A 20 7.62 -4.26 1.43
C ASN A 20 6.33 -3.96 0.63
N PRO A 21 5.25 -3.52 1.28
CA PRO A 21 3.98 -3.22 0.61
C PRO A 21 4.08 -1.93 -0.21
N LEU A 22 3.60 -1.94 -1.46
CA LEU A 22 3.75 -0.82 -2.38
C LEU A 22 2.81 0.34 -2.02
N PHE A 23 1.51 0.08 -1.88
CA PHE A 23 0.50 1.10 -1.67
C PHE A 23 0.62 1.72 -0.29
N LEU A 24 0.91 0.92 0.75
CA LEU A 24 1.19 1.44 2.08
C LEU A 24 2.42 2.38 2.08
N THR A 25 3.51 1.98 1.42
CA THR A 25 4.74 2.80 1.35
C THR A 25 4.56 4.08 0.52
N LEU A 26 3.76 4.02 -0.55
CA LEU A 26 3.53 5.17 -1.42
C LEU A 26 2.53 6.15 -0.81
N PHE A 27 1.35 5.67 -0.38
CA PHE A 27 0.20 6.50 -0.06
C PHE A 27 -0.11 6.61 1.44
N PHE A 28 0.29 5.64 2.27
CA PHE A 28 -0.08 5.57 3.70
C PHE A 28 1.14 5.59 4.63
N ARG A 29 1.98 6.61 4.51
CA ARG A 29 3.26 6.71 5.24
C ARG A 29 3.14 7.05 6.73
N ARG A 30 2.01 7.59 7.16
CA ARG A 30 1.80 8.07 8.53
C ARG A 30 1.01 7.05 9.32
N THR A 31 1.61 6.53 10.39
CA THR A 31 0.93 5.67 11.37
C THR A 31 0.49 6.50 12.57
N VAL A 32 -0.73 6.28 13.04
CA VAL A 32 -1.27 6.85 14.28
C VAL A 32 -1.87 5.72 15.10
N THR A 33 -1.45 5.59 16.35
CA THR A 33 -1.96 4.58 17.28
C THR A 33 -2.96 5.18 18.24
N PHE A 34 -4.02 4.43 18.53
CA PHE A 34 -5.08 4.80 19.46
C PHE A 34 -5.09 3.84 20.65
N LYS A 35 -5.47 4.35 21.83
CA LYS A 35 -5.67 3.53 23.04
C LYS A 35 -7.06 2.92 23.13
N GLU A 36 -8.03 3.54 22.46
CA GLU A 36 -9.42 3.11 22.41
C GLU A 36 -9.63 2.16 21.23
N GLN A 37 -10.68 1.34 21.30
CA GLN A 37 -11.06 0.44 20.21
C GLN A 37 -11.53 1.21 18.96
N GLU A 38 -11.99 2.44 19.14
CA GLU A 38 -12.53 3.26 18.06
C GLU A 38 -11.49 4.29 17.58
N VAL A 39 -11.32 4.35 16.26
CA VAL A 39 -10.46 5.32 15.57
C VAL A 39 -11.30 6.54 15.26
N MET A 40 -10.98 7.63 15.96
CA MET A 40 -11.62 8.92 15.77
C MET A 40 -10.79 9.74 14.78
N LEU A 41 -11.27 9.85 13.54
CA LEU A 41 -10.53 10.49 12.43
C LEU A 41 -10.40 12.01 12.60
N ASP A 42 -11.30 12.62 13.36
CA ASP A 42 -11.28 14.05 13.73
C ASP A 42 -10.12 14.41 14.66
N LYS A 43 -9.63 13.46 15.49
CA LYS A 43 -8.44 13.64 16.33
C LYS A 43 -7.14 13.71 15.52
N ILE A 44 -7.16 13.31 14.24
CA ILE A 44 -5.99 13.36 13.36
C ILE A 44 -5.83 14.79 12.82
N THR A 45 -5.07 15.62 13.53
CA THR A 45 -4.70 16.96 13.08
C THR A 45 -3.88 16.91 11.78
N GLY A 46 -4.25 17.74 10.80
CA GLY A 46 -3.59 17.73 9.49
C GLY A 46 -3.70 18.98 8.61
N LYS A 47 -4.63 19.91 8.88
CA LYS A 47 -4.73 21.18 8.12
C LYS A 47 -4.71 22.37 9.08
N THR A 48 -3.53 22.91 9.31
CA THR A 48 -3.37 24.17 10.05
C THR A 48 -3.92 25.31 9.18
N PRO A 49 -4.87 26.12 9.68
CA PRO A 49 -5.33 27.28 8.94
C PRO A 49 -4.17 28.27 8.71
N ILE A 50 -4.19 29.00 7.59
CA ILE A 50 -3.28 30.12 7.34
C ILE A 50 -3.35 31.10 8.53
N ALA A 51 -2.19 31.54 9.01
CA ALA A 51 -2.11 32.54 10.08
C ALA A 51 -2.68 33.88 9.60
N ALA A 52 -3.50 34.53 10.42
CA ALA A 52 -4.01 35.86 10.13
C ALA A 52 -2.91 36.90 10.39
N TYR A 53 -2.73 37.87 9.49
CA TYR A 53 -1.95 39.07 9.80
C TYR A 53 -2.63 39.85 10.92
N VAL A 54 -1.87 40.22 11.95
CA VAL A 54 -2.36 40.96 13.12
C VAL A 54 -1.50 42.20 13.33
N SER A 55 -2.14 43.32 13.67
CA SER A 55 -1.44 44.56 14.03
C SER A 55 -0.56 44.32 15.28
N PRO A 56 0.68 44.85 15.34
CA PRO A 56 1.60 44.61 16.45
C PRO A 56 1.11 45.08 17.83
N VAL A 57 0.02 45.86 17.88
CA VAL A 57 -0.57 46.41 19.11
C VAL A 57 -1.74 45.55 19.64
N VAL A 58 -2.18 44.52 18.90
CA VAL A 58 -3.36 43.71 19.25
C VAL A 58 -2.98 42.22 19.31
N GLY A 59 -3.40 41.53 20.37
CA GLY A 59 -3.13 40.11 20.58
C GLY A 59 -3.65 39.23 19.45
N GLY A 60 -2.84 38.24 19.04
CA GLY A 60 -3.17 37.34 17.94
C GLY A 60 -4.43 36.50 18.17
N LYS A 61 -5.16 36.20 17.09
CA LYS A 61 -6.35 35.32 17.16
C LYS A 61 -5.91 33.87 17.33
N VAL A 62 -6.49 33.18 18.31
CA VAL A 62 -6.31 31.73 18.49
C VAL A 62 -6.92 31.01 17.30
N LEU A 63 -6.08 30.30 16.55
CA LEU A 63 -6.51 29.45 15.45
C LEU A 63 -7.22 28.22 16.03
N ARG A 64 -8.54 28.14 15.87
CA ARG A 64 -9.31 26.95 16.22
C ARG A 64 -9.16 25.91 15.10
N ASN A 65 -8.91 24.66 15.46
CA ASN A 65 -8.93 23.55 14.50
C ASN A 65 -10.34 23.48 13.88
N ARG A 66 -10.43 23.31 12.55
CA ARG A 66 -11.71 23.13 11.86
C ARG A 66 -12.41 21.88 12.44
N GLY A 67 -13.63 22.04 12.94
CA GLY A 67 -14.53 20.91 13.18
C GLY A 67 -14.95 20.33 11.83
N GLY A 68 -14.48 19.13 11.52
CA GLY A 68 -14.97 18.32 10.41
C GLY A 68 -16.08 17.37 10.89
N GLU A 69 -16.72 16.66 9.96
CA GLU A 69 -17.60 15.54 10.29
C GLU A 69 -16.90 14.57 11.24
N THR A 70 -17.53 14.23 12.37
CA THR A 70 -17.04 13.21 13.30
C THR A 70 -17.18 11.84 12.64
N ARG A 71 -16.10 11.35 12.03
CA ARG A 71 -16.03 10.00 11.47
C ARG A 71 -15.35 9.08 12.48
N VAL A 72 -16.15 8.23 13.11
CA VAL A 72 -15.69 7.15 14.00
C VAL A 72 -15.62 5.86 13.20
N LEU A 73 -14.46 5.21 13.21
CA LEU A 73 -14.23 3.94 12.54
C LEU A 73 -13.83 2.89 13.58
N ARG A 74 -14.45 1.72 13.55
CA ARG A 74 -13.97 0.56 14.31
C ARG A 74 -13.14 -0.33 13.37
N PRO A 75 -11.82 -0.47 13.59
CA PRO A 75 -10.98 -1.29 12.73
C PRO A 75 -11.29 -2.77 12.92
N GLY A 76 -11.09 -3.56 11.85
CA GLY A 76 -11.14 -5.02 11.91
C GLY A 76 -9.98 -5.57 12.74
N TYR A 77 -10.27 -6.52 13.64
CA TYR A 77 -9.25 -7.14 14.49
C TYR A 77 -8.66 -8.37 13.82
N VAL A 78 -7.36 -8.34 13.50
CA VAL A 78 -6.63 -9.42 12.82
C VAL A 78 -5.73 -10.12 13.83
N LYS A 79 -5.86 -11.45 13.95
CA LYS A 79 -5.13 -12.28 14.93
C LYS A 79 -4.78 -13.67 14.36
N PRO A 80 -3.85 -13.75 13.38
CA PRO A 80 -3.43 -15.04 12.84
C PRO A 80 -2.73 -15.84 13.93
N LYS A 81 -2.82 -17.18 13.83
CA LYS A 81 -2.15 -18.10 14.75
C LYS A 81 -1.72 -19.35 14.00
N HIS A 82 -0.53 -19.85 14.30
CA HIS A 82 -0.06 -21.15 13.84
C HIS A 82 0.17 -22.12 14.99
N GLU A 83 -0.12 -23.40 14.74
CA GLU A 83 0.28 -24.47 15.64
C GLU A 83 1.79 -24.71 15.55
N VAL A 84 2.44 -24.89 16.69
CA VAL A 84 3.87 -25.21 16.75
C VAL A 84 4.04 -26.74 16.67
N ASN A 85 4.17 -27.26 15.45
CA ASN A 85 4.42 -28.68 15.20
C ASN A 85 5.93 -28.97 15.08
N TYR A 86 6.50 -29.78 15.97
CA TYR A 86 7.93 -30.12 15.95
C TYR A 86 8.38 -30.95 14.74
N SER A 87 7.44 -31.66 14.10
CA SER A 87 7.69 -32.48 12.91
C SER A 87 7.69 -31.68 11.62
N GLN A 88 7.36 -30.38 11.66
CA GLN A 88 7.32 -29.55 10.45
C GLN A 88 8.71 -29.35 9.85
N VAL A 89 8.81 -29.32 8.53
CA VAL A 89 10.09 -29.05 7.86
C VAL A 89 10.39 -27.56 7.97
N VAL A 90 11.60 -27.21 8.43
CA VAL A 90 12.05 -25.82 8.57
C VAL A 90 13.08 -25.56 7.49
N GLU A 91 12.90 -24.47 6.73
CA GLU A 91 13.90 -24.04 5.76
C GLU A 91 15.16 -23.53 6.47
N ARG A 92 16.33 -23.93 5.97
CA ARG A 92 17.62 -23.50 6.51
C ARG A 92 17.90 -22.06 6.09
N LEU A 93 18.29 -21.22 7.03
CA LEU A 93 18.77 -19.88 6.71
C LEU A 93 20.15 -19.95 6.05
N PRO A 94 20.47 -19.03 5.12
CA PRO A 94 21.81 -18.91 4.59
C PRO A 94 22.84 -18.73 5.71
N GLY A 95 23.86 -19.58 5.75
CA GLY A 95 24.92 -19.56 6.78
C GLY A 95 24.57 -20.25 8.10
N GLU A 96 23.39 -20.88 8.21
CA GLU A 96 23.02 -21.67 9.38
C GLU A 96 23.74 -23.02 9.44
N ASP A 97 24.35 -23.31 10.58
CA ASP A 97 24.95 -24.62 10.86
C ASP A 97 23.85 -25.69 10.96
N PRO A 98 23.86 -26.71 10.06
CA PRO A 98 22.84 -27.75 10.08
C PRO A 98 22.81 -28.57 11.37
N ALA A 99 23.92 -28.65 12.12
CA ALA A 99 23.97 -29.39 13.37
C ALA A 99 23.08 -28.76 14.46
N GLN A 100 22.89 -27.44 14.43
CA GLN A 100 22.06 -26.73 15.42
C GLN A 100 20.57 -27.12 15.32
N LEU A 101 20.11 -27.52 14.13
CA LEU A 101 18.72 -27.96 13.93
C LEU A 101 18.38 -29.30 14.58
N ASN A 102 19.40 -30.06 15.00
CA ASN A 102 19.21 -31.29 15.77
C ASN A 102 18.86 -31.01 17.23
N ASP A 103 19.22 -29.82 17.76
CA ASP A 103 18.82 -29.42 19.11
C ASP A 103 17.31 -29.09 19.13
N PRO A 104 16.49 -29.81 19.92
CA PRO A 104 15.06 -29.54 20.03
C PRO A 104 14.73 -28.12 20.48
N ALA A 105 15.57 -27.50 21.32
CA ALA A 105 15.34 -26.15 21.82
C ALA A 105 15.53 -25.11 20.70
N TYR A 106 16.64 -25.22 19.97
CA TYR A 106 16.91 -24.37 18.80
C TYR A 106 15.86 -24.56 17.70
N ARG A 107 15.52 -25.81 17.37
CA ARG A 107 14.50 -26.13 16.35
C ARG A 107 13.13 -25.53 16.68
N ARG A 108 12.72 -25.56 17.94
CA ARG A 108 11.47 -24.90 18.40
C ARG A 108 11.51 -23.40 18.20
N LEU A 109 12.62 -22.76 18.57
CA LEU A 109 12.80 -21.32 18.36
C LEU A 109 12.69 -20.99 16.88
N ARG A 110 13.28 -21.80 16.00
CA ARG A 110 13.21 -21.59 14.54
C ARG A 110 11.81 -21.67 13.99
N ILE A 111 11.05 -22.70 14.37
CA ILE A 111 9.64 -22.83 14.03
C ILE A 111 8.85 -21.61 14.50
N LEU A 112 9.03 -21.22 15.76
CA LEU A 112 8.31 -20.09 16.34
C LEU A 112 8.60 -18.80 15.59
N THR A 113 9.88 -18.53 15.29
CA THR A 113 10.26 -17.33 14.53
C THR A 113 9.73 -17.35 13.10
N ASP A 114 9.61 -18.52 12.48
CA ASP A 114 9.08 -18.64 11.13
C ASP A 114 7.56 -18.38 11.12
N ASN A 115 6.83 -19.00 12.05
CA ASN A 115 5.41 -18.74 12.25
C ASN A 115 5.13 -17.24 12.49
N LEU A 116 5.91 -16.59 13.36
CA LEU A 116 5.76 -15.15 13.62
C LEU A 116 5.99 -14.30 12.36
N LYS A 117 6.96 -14.67 11.51
CA LYS A 117 7.19 -13.97 10.23
C LYS A 117 6.02 -14.15 9.27
N GLN A 118 5.47 -15.35 9.17
CA GLN A 118 4.30 -15.64 8.34
C GLN A 118 3.06 -14.89 8.84
N GLU A 119 2.86 -14.84 10.16
CA GLU A 119 1.78 -14.10 10.82
C GLU A 119 1.87 -12.59 10.55
N GLU A 120 3.06 -12.00 10.71
CA GLU A 120 3.32 -10.59 10.37
C GLU A 120 3.07 -10.32 8.88
N GLN A 121 3.55 -11.19 8.01
CA GLN A 121 3.33 -11.05 6.57
C GLN A 121 1.85 -11.13 6.20
N ALA A 122 1.06 -11.98 6.86
CA ALA A 122 -0.38 -12.07 6.66
C ALA A 122 -1.08 -10.77 7.08
N ILE A 123 -0.67 -10.15 8.19
CA ILE A 123 -1.21 -8.86 8.64
C ILE A 123 -0.91 -7.76 7.62
N ILE A 124 0.35 -7.66 7.17
CA ILE A 124 0.75 -6.65 6.18
C ILE A 124 0.01 -6.85 4.85
N GLN A 125 -0.26 -8.08 4.43
CA GLN A 125 -1.07 -8.35 3.24
C GLN A 125 -2.51 -7.83 3.38
N VAL A 126 -3.14 -8.02 4.54
CA VAL A 126 -4.48 -7.47 4.79
C VAL A 126 -4.47 -5.94 4.74
N GLU A 127 -3.48 -5.30 5.35
CA GLU A 127 -3.33 -3.84 5.32
C GLU A 127 -3.10 -3.32 3.90
N GLU A 128 -2.25 -4.00 3.10
CA GLU A 128 -2.01 -3.63 1.71
C GLU A 128 -3.26 -3.81 0.86
N MET A 129 -4.03 -4.89 1.05
CA MET A 129 -5.31 -5.09 0.35
C MET A 129 -6.33 -3.98 0.67
N GLN A 130 -6.36 -3.53 1.93
CA GLN A 130 -7.18 -2.39 2.34
C GLN A 130 -6.70 -1.09 1.68
N ALA A 131 -5.38 -0.86 1.65
CA ALA A 131 -4.78 0.30 1.00
C ALA A 131 -5.06 0.33 -0.50
N VAL A 132 -4.92 -0.80 -1.20
CA VAL A 132 -5.25 -0.95 -2.63
C VAL A 132 -6.72 -0.66 -2.87
N SER A 133 -7.62 -1.27 -2.11
CA SER A 133 -9.07 -1.07 -2.24
C SER A 133 -9.47 0.38 -1.99
N ALA A 134 -8.90 0.99 -0.94
CA ALA A 134 -9.11 2.39 -0.60
C ALA A 134 -8.66 3.33 -1.74
N VAL A 135 -7.50 3.09 -2.34
CA VAL A 135 -6.97 3.92 -3.43
C VAL A 135 -7.76 3.70 -4.72
N LEU A 136 -8.08 2.47 -5.08
CA LEU A 136 -8.75 2.12 -6.34
C LEU A 136 -10.24 2.44 -6.33
N ASN A 137 -10.94 2.09 -5.25
CA ASN A 137 -12.39 2.18 -5.15
C ASN A 137 -12.87 3.36 -4.29
N GLY A 138 -11.98 3.98 -3.51
CA GLY A 138 -12.36 5.00 -2.53
C GLY A 138 -13.00 4.41 -1.27
N LYS A 139 -13.07 3.08 -1.19
CA LYS A 139 -13.69 2.32 -0.12
C LYS A 139 -13.10 0.92 -0.02
N TYR A 140 -13.23 0.31 1.14
CA TYR A 140 -12.89 -1.09 1.33
C TYR A 140 -13.93 -1.77 2.23
N ILE A 141 -13.99 -3.09 2.13
CA ILE A 141 -14.92 -3.90 2.90
C ILE A 141 -14.12 -4.74 3.89
N MET A 142 -14.54 -4.72 5.16
CA MET A 142 -14.01 -5.58 6.21
C MET A 142 -14.95 -6.76 6.38
N GLU A 143 -14.43 -7.96 6.09
CA GLU A 143 -15.18 -9.21 6.20
C GLU A 143 -14.45 -10.18 7.12
N GLY A 144 -15.17 -10.76 8.08
CA GLY A 144 -14.67 -11.85 8.91
C GLY A 144 -15.81 -12.72 9.42
N GLU A 145 -15.52 -13.99 9.69
CA GLU A 145 -16.54 -14.94 10.18
C GLU A 145 -17.14 -14.55 11.54
N GLN A 146 -16.43 -13.71 12.29
CA GLN A 146 -16.75 -13.36 13.68
C GLN A 146 -17.36 -11.96 13.85
N PHE A 147 -17.59 -11.22 12.76
CA PHE A 147 -18.25 -9.91 12.81
C PHE A 147 -18.98 -9.60 11.52
N GLU A 148 -19.97 -8.73 11.58
CA GLU A 148 -20.74 -8.32 10.40
C GLU A 148 -19.85 -7.61 9.37
N THR A 149 -20.12 -7.84 8.09
CA THR A 149 -19.41 -7.14 7.02
C THR A 149 -19.60 -5.63 7.15
N VAL A 150 -18.49 -4.89 7.27
CA VAL A 150 -18.50 -3.42 7.38
C VAL A 150 -17.88 -2.81 6.14
N GLU A 151 -18.62 -1.95 5.46
CA GLU A 151 -18.09 -1.10 4.39
C GLU A 151 -17.52 0.19 4.99
N VAL A 152 -16.28 0.52 4.63
CA VAL A 152 -15.62 1.77 5.00
C VAL A 152 -15.46 2.62 3.75
N ASP A 153 -16.29 3.65 3.62
CA ASP A 153 -16.28 4.60 2.51
C ASP A 153 -15.60 5.92 2.92
N PHE A 154 -14.58 6.33 2.16
CA PHE A 154 -13.88 7.59 2.38
C PHE A 154 -14.56 8.79 1.72
N GLY A 155 -15.61 8.57 0.92
CA GLY A 155 -16.37 9.62 0.24
C GLY A 155 -15.64 10.17 -0.98
N ARG A 156 -14.91 9.32 -1.72
CA ARG A 156 -14.22 9.73 -2.95
C ARG A 156 -15.25 10.04 -4.04
N SER A 157 -15.01 11.09 -4.82
CA SER A 157 -15.88 11.44 -5.95
C SER A 157 -15.97 10.30 -6.97
N ALA A 158 -17.19 10.02 -7.43
CA ALA A 158 -17.43 9.00 -8.45
C ALA A 158 -16.75 9.33 -9.79
N ALA A 159 -16.47 10.61 -10.07
CA ALA A 159 -15.77 11.04 -11.29
C ALA A 159 -14.32 10.54 -11.37
N ASN A 160 -13.70 10.19 -10.23
CA ASN A 160 -12.36 9.59 -10.20
C ASN A 160 -12.34 8.11 -10.59
N ASN A 161 -13.51 7.46 -10.74
CA ASN A 161 -13.65 6.10 -11.25
C ASN A 161 -13.95 6.12 -12.75
N ILE A 162 -12.91 6.11 -13.56
CA ILE A 162 -13.02 6.29 -15.00
C ILE A 162 -13.01 4.93 -15.70
N THR A 163 -14.06 4.65 -16.48
CA THR A 163 -14.12 3.49 -17.38
C THR A 163 -14.02 3.98 -18.81
N GLN A 164 -13.12 3.41 -19.62
CA GLN A 164 -13.00 3.78 -21.03
C GLN A 164 -14.28 3.42 -21.79
N ALA A 165 -14.96 4.43 -22.33
CA ALA A 165 -16.17 4.26 -23.12
C ALA A 165 -15.91 3.54 -24.45
N SER A 166 -16.94 2.90 -25.00
CA SER A 166 -16.87 2.27 -26.33
C SER A 166 -16.47 3.30 -27.40
N GLY A 167 -15.59 2.90 -28.33
CA GLY A 167 -15.02 3.79 -29.35
C GLY A 167 -13.84 4.65 -28.86
N LYS A 168 -13.66 4.78 -27.54
CA LYS A 168 -12.53 5.48 -26.91
C LYS A 168 -11.59 4.54 -26.15
N LYS A 169 -11.83 3.23 -26.19
CA LYS A 169 -10.95 2.25 -25.53
C LYS A 169 -9.60 2.22 -26.21
N TRP A 170 -8.53 2.23 -25.43
CA TRP A 170 -7.16 2.07 -25.94
C TRP A 170 -6.93 0.74 -26.67
N SER A 171 -7.79 -0.27 -26.46
CA SER A 171 -7.76 -1.52 -27.22
C SER A 171 -8.27 -1.37 -28.66
N GLU A 172 -9.13 -0.39 -28.91
CA GLU A 172 -9.79 -0.14 -30.20
C GLU A 172 -9.08 0.94 -31.03
N GLN A 173 -8.13 1.66 -30.44
CA GLN A 173 -7.37 2.71 -31.12
C GLN A 173 -6.22 2.16 -31.96
N ASP A 174 -5.90 2.89 -33.04
CA ASP A 174 -4.73 2.65 -33.88
C ASP A 174 -3.43 2.94 -33.12
N ARG A 175 -2.50 1.97 -33.13
CA ARG A 175 -1.23 2.05 -32.41
C ARG A 175 -0.27 3.09 -32.98
N ASP A 176 -0.38 3.42 -34.26
CA ASP A 176 0.58 4.28 -34.95
C ASP A 176 0.19 5.75 -34.93
N THR A 177 -1.11 6.05 -34.87
CA THR A 177 -1.65 7.42 -35.01
C THR A 177 -2.30 7.97 -33.75
N PHE A 178 -2.76 7.10 -32.84
CA PHE A 178 -3.42 7.54 -31.62
C PHE A 178 -2.42 8.02 -30.56
N ASP A 179 -2.74 9.14 -29.92
CA ASP A 179 -1.96 9.71 -28.82
C ASP A 179 -2.69 9.55 -27.48
N PRO A 180 -2.31 8.59 -26.63
CA PRO A 180 -2.95 8.35 -25.34
C PRO A 180 -2.61 9.41 -24.27
N SER A 181 -1.73 10.35 -24.58
CA SER A 181 -1.33 11.46 -23.71
C SER A 181 -2.53 12.29 -23.24
N PHE A 182 -3.43 12.64 -24.17
CA PHE A 182 -4.60 13.46 -23.86
C PHE A 182 -5.55 12.78 -22.89
N ASP A 183 -5.68 11.46 -22.99
CA ASP A 183 -6.49 10.68 -22.07
C ASP A 183 -5.86 10.66 -20.67
N ILE A 184 -4.54 10.50 -20.58
CA ILE A 184 -3.82 10.54 -19.30
C ILE A 184 -4.01 11.89 -18.61
N ASP A 185 -3.83 12.99 -19.34
CA ASP A 185 -4.02 14.35 -18.80
C ASP A 185 -5.47 14.55 -18.33
N MET A 186 -6.46 14.12 -19.12
CA MET A 186 -7.88 14.17 -18.74
C MET A 186 -8.20 13.34 -17.48
N TYR A 187 -7.55 12.19 -17.29
CA TYR A 187 -7.71 11.40 -16.08
C TYR A 187 -7.09 12.10 -14.87
N CYS A 188 -5.93 12.75 -15.06
CA CYS A 188 -5.27 13.52 -14.02
C CYS A 188 -6.08 14.75 -13.59
N ASP A 189 -6.77 15.40 -14.52
CA ASP A 189 -7.61 16.58 -14.25
C ASP A 189 -8.80 16.30 -13.32
N GLN A 190 -9.20 15.03 -13.15
CA GLN A 190 -10.24 14.66 -12.17
C GLN A 190 -9.75 14.74 -10.71
N ALA A 191 -8.43 14.83 -10.48
CA ALA A 191 -7.89 14.97 -9.13
C ALA A 191 -7.90 16.44 -8.68
N SER A 192 -8.05 16.65 -7.36
CA SER A 192 -8.00 18.01 -6.77
C SER A 192 -6.58 18.61 -6.71
N GLY A 193 -5.57 17.92 -7.21
CA GLY A 193 -4.17 18.32 -7.14
C GLY A 193 -3.34 17.60 -8.20
N LEU A 194 -2.08 18.02 -8.34
CA LEU A 194 -1.17 17.47 -9.34
C LEU A 194 -0.86 15.99 -9.04
N ILE A 195 -1.01 15.15 -10.06
CA ILE A 195 -0.64 13.73 -10.00
C ILE A 195 0.78 13.57 -10.52
N ASN A 196 1.62 12.91 -9.74
CA ASN A 196 3.03 12.68 -10.06
C ASN A 196 3.40 11.19 -10.18
N ILE A 197 2.45 10.28 -10.00
CA ILE A 197 2.67 8.84 -10.14
C ILE A 197 1.47 8.14 -10.78
N ALA A 198 1.75 7.30 -11.78
CA ALA A 198 0.80 6.38 -12.38
C ALA A 198 1.26 4.94 -12.10
N VAL A 199 0.46 4.23 -11.29
CA VAL A 199 0.64 2.80 -11.02
C VAL A 199 -0.26 2.00 -11.95
N MET A 200 0.30 1.07 -12.70
CA MET A 200 -0.44 0.27 -13.68
C MET A 200 -0.08 -1.21 -13.63
N ASP A 201 -1.02 -2.04 -14.08
CA ASP A 201 -0.78 -3.48 -14.24
C ASP A 201 0.02 -3.76 -15.53
N GLY A 202 0.43 -5.02 -15.69
CA GLY A 202 1.18 -5.44 -16.87
C GLY A 202 0.39 -5.35 -18.18
N LYS A 203 -0.95 -5.46 -18.15
CA LYS A 203 -1.78 -5.40 -19.36
C LYS A 203 -1.92 -3.98 -19.87
N VAL A 204 -2.22 -3.03 -18.97
CA VAL A 204 -2.30 -1.60 -19.26
C VAL A 204 -0.95 -1.10 -19.75
N TRP A 205 0.16 -1.48 -19.10
CA TRP A 205 1.49 -1.12 -19.58
C TRP A 205 1.76 -1.63 -21.01
N ARG A 206 1.45 -2.90 -21.29
CA ARG A 206 1.65 -3.46 -22.63
C ARG A 206 0.83 -2.72 -23.68
N LEU A 207 -0.39 -2.34 -23.34
CA LEU A 207 -1.28 -1.59 -24.21
C LEU A 207 -0.75 -0.17 -24.49
N LEU A 208 -0.38 0.54 -23.41
CA LEU A 208 0.10 1.91 -23.47
C LEU A 208 1.44 2.00 -24.21
N ASN A 209 2.39 1.12 -23.88
CA ASN A 209 3.68 1.02 -24.56
C ASN A 209 3.56 0.55 -26.03
N GLY A 210 2.39 0.04 -26.44
CA GLY A 210 2.11 -0.31 -27.83
C GLY A 210 1.92 0.92 -28.72
N PHE A 211 1.53 2.07 -28.17
CA PHE A 211 1.33 3.29 -28.95
C PHE A 211 2.66 3.94 -29.33
N LYS A 212 2.84 4.28 -30.61
CA LYS A 212 4.06 4.90 -31.12
C LYS A 212 4.28 6.29 -30.53
N LEU A 213 3.25 7.15 -30.59
CA LEU A 213 3.32 8.53 -30.09
C LEU A 213 3.58 8.61 -28.58
N PHE A 214 3.10 7.64 -27.81
CA PHE A 214 3.44 7.54 -26.39
C PHE A 214 4.92 7.23 -26.16
N ARG A 215 5.47 6.26 -26.89
CA ARG A 215 6.89 5.88 -26.76
C ARG A 215 7.85 7.02 -27.13
N GLU A 216 7.47 7.87 -28.08
CA GLU A 216 8.26 9.05 -28.45
C GLU A 216 8.32 10.09 -27.32
N LYS A 217 7.28 10.17 -26.48
CA LYS A 217 7.20 11.09 -25.34
C LYS A 217 7.71 10.52 -24.03
N LEU A 218 7.88 9.19 -23.94
CA LEU A 218 8.34 8.51 -22.72
C LEU A 218 9.84 8.73 -22.51
N ASP A 219 10.21 9.35 -21.40
CA ASP A 219 11.61 9.45 -20.98
C ASP A 219 12.00 8.24 -20.12
N THR A 220 12.88 7.40 -20.68
CA THR A 220 13.39 6.19 -19.99
C THR A 220 14.69 6.45 -19.24
N ARG A 221 15.24 7.67 -19.29
CA ARG A 221 16.49 8.01 -18.59
C ARG A 221 16.27 7.85 -17.10
N ARG A 222 17.10 7.01 -16.49
CA ARG A 222 17.12 6.78 -15.05
C ARG A 222 18.17 7.67 -14.43
N GLY A 223 17.76 8.52 -13.53
CA GLY A 223 18.63 9.26 -12.63
C GLY A 223 17.92 9.26 -11.29
N SER A 224 18.52 8.67 -10.25
CA SER A 224 17.93 8.48 -8.92
C SER A 224 17.72 9.78 -8.16
N THR A 225 17.07 10.77 -8.78
CA THR A 225 16.82 12.11 -8.28
C THR A 225 15.45 12.20 -7.61
N SER A 226 14.54 11.27 -7.86
CA SER A 226 13.22 11.23 -7.23
C SER A 226 13.14 10.22 -6.08
N VAL A 227 12.49 10.62 -4.98
CA VAL A 227 12.14 9.75 -3.84
C VAL A 227 11.31 8.53 -4.30
N LEU A 228 10.54 8.70 -5.38
CA LEU A 228 9.69 7.65 -5.97
C LEU A 228 10.52 6.53 -6.62
N GLU A 229 11.59 6.86 -7.33
CA GLU A 229 12.50 5.86 -7.90
C GLU A 229 13.20 5.06 -6.81
N THR A 230 13.54 5.68 -5.68
CA THR A 230 14.13 4.99 -4.52
C THR A 230 13.14 4.00 -3.89
N ALA A 231 11.87 4.39 -3.70
CA ALA A 231 10.85 3.51 -3.13
C ALA A 231 10.61 2.25 -3.97
N VAL A 232 10.70 2.35 -5.30
CA VAL A 232 10.55 1.21 -6.23
C VAL A 232 11.82 0.35 -6.31
N LYS A 233 13.00 0.89 -5.99
CA LYS A 233 14.28 0.18 -6.08
C LYS A 233 14.35 -1.02 -5.14
N ASP A 234 13.81 -0.88 -3.93
CA ASP A 234 13.72 -1.95 -2.93
C ASP A 234 12.57 -2.95 -3.21
N LEU A 235 11.68 -2.61 -4.15
CA LEU A 235 10.52 -3.40 -4.57
C LEU A 235 10.74 -4.15 -5.89
N GLY A 236 11.99 -4.20 -6.39
CA GLY A 236 12.33 -4.62 -7.75
C GLY A 236 11.87 -6.02 -8.19
N ALA A 237 11.45 -6.88 -7.26
CA ALA A 237 10.85 -8.19 -7.58
C ALA A 237 9.39 -8.09 -8.07
N VAL A 238 8.62 -7.12 -7.56
CA VAL A 238 7.17 -6.98 -7.81
C VAL A 238 6.82 -5.66 -8.50
N VAL A 239 7.69 -4.65 -8.46
CA VAL A 239 7.43 -3.32 -8.99
C VAL A 239 8.56 -2.88 -9.90
N SER A 240 8.20 -2.33 -11.06
CA SER A 240 9.15 -1.92 -12.10
C SER A 240 8.88 -0.49 -12.53
N PHE A 241 9.82 0.40 -12.22
CA PHE A 241 9.83 1.76 -12.74
C PHE A 241 10.16 1.76 -14.24
N LYS A 242 9.32 2.40 -15.06
CA LYS A 242 9.46 2.41 -16.52
C LYS A 242 10.04 3.70 -17.08
N GLY A 243 9.80 4.83 -16.42
CA GLY A 243 10.25 6.13 -16.89
C GLY A 243 9.30 7.23 -16.46
N TRP A 244 9.50 8.39 -17.08
CA TRP A 244 8.71 9.59 -16.87
C TRP A 244 7.93 9.96 -18.12
N TYR A 245 6.71 10.43 -17.92
CA TYR A 245 5.93 11.13 -18.93
C TYR A 245 5.72 12.55 -18.42
N GLY A 246 6.52 13.51 -18.90
CA GLY A 246 6.62 14.82 -18.24
C GLY A 246 7.04 14.65 -16.77
N ASP A 247 6.21 15.14 -15.85
CA ASP A 247 6.42 15.01 -14.39
C ASP A 247 5.75 13.76 -13.78
N LEU A 248 5.09 12.92 -14.60
CA LEU A 248 4.39 11.72 -14.17
C LEU A 248 5.31 10.49 -14.16
N ALA A 249 5.60 9.94 -12.98
CA ALA A 249 6.33 8.70 -12.81
C ALA A 249 5.48 7.50 -13.22
N ILE A 250 5.96 6.66 -14.15
CA ILE A 250 5.26 5.46 -14.58
C ILE A 250 5.84 4.22 -13.89
N VAL A 251 4.98 3.54 -13.13
CA VAL A 251 5.31 2.38 -12.33
C VAL A 251 4.42 1.21 -12.71
N VAL A 252 5.03 0.07 -13.04
CA VAL A 252 4.32 -1.18 -13.31
C VAL A 252 4.38 -2.06 -12.08
N ALA A 253 3.23 -2.37 -11.49
CA ALA A 253 3.12 -3.28 -10.37
C ALA A 253 2.63 -4.65 -10.85
N LYS A 254 3.28 -5.71 -10.35
CA LYS A 254 2.86 -7.10 -10.43
C LYS A 254 2.79 -7.64 -9.01
N THR A 255 1.81 -7.16 -8.26
CA THR A 255 1.53 -7.71 -6.93
C THR A 255 0.62 -8.91 -7.11
N SER A 256 0.89 -9.98 -6.36
CA SER A 256 -0.08 -11.04 -6.15
C SER A 256 -0.26 -11.28 -4.66
N TYR A 257 -1.45 -11.73 -4.28
CA TYR A 257 -1.75 -12.17 -2.93
C TYR A 257 -2.46 -13.51 -3.00
N ILE A 258 -2.36 -14.28 -1.92
CA ILE A 258 -3.07 -15.55 -1.78
C ILE A 258 -4.36 -15.23 -1.04
N ASP A 259 -5.50 -15.46 -1.69
CA ASP A 259 -6.80 -15.25 -1.08
C ASP A 259 -7.10 -16.31 0.00
N LYS A 260 -8.14 -16.10 0.80
CA LYS A 260 -8.58 -17.02 1.87
C LYS A 260 -8.80 -18.46 1.36
N ASP A 261 -9.20 -18.60 0.09
CA ASP A 261 -9.42 -19.88 -0.58
C ASP A 261 -8.13 -20.52 -1.15
N GLY A 262 -6.96 -19.97 -0.83
CA GLY A 262 -5.66 -20.45 -1.32
C GLY A 262 -5.38 -20.11 -2.79
N THR A 263 -6.24 -19.31 -3.43
CA THR A 263 -6.10 -18.93 -4.84
C THR A 263 -5.23 -17.69 -4.96
N GLU A 264 -4.20 -17.74 -5.81
CA GLU A 264 -3.38 -16.56 -6.11
C GLU A 264 -4.20 -15.57 -6.96
N LYS A 265 -4.41 -14.38 -6.42
CA LYS A 265 -5.03 -13.24 -7.12
C LYS A 265 -3.97 -12.21 -7.46
N ARG A 266 -4.11 -11.59 -8.64
CA ARG A 266 -3.23 -10.54 -9.17
C ARG A 266 -3.96 -9.21 -9.24
#